data_AF-A0A8E2VHQ9-F1
#
_entry.id   AF-A0A8E2VHQ9-F1
#
_cell.length_a   1.000
_cell.length_b   1.000
_cell.length_c   1.000
_cell.angle_alpha   90.00
_cell.angle_beta   90.00
_cell.angle_gamma   90.00
#
_symmetry.space_group_name_H-M   'P 1'
#
loop_
_entity.id
_entity.type
_entity.pdbx_description
1 polymer ?
#
loop_
_entity_poly.entity_id
_entity_poly.type
_entity_poly.pdbx_seq_one_letter_code
_entity_poly.pdbx_strand_id
1 'polypeptide(L)'
;MRIHAGLIALIFLQALPASAGDYEDDLGALIEFVRTNPLTDGGCWLEMQNVFGHWEKLALIFGFADPGDAAACAEIASRAAETNPARRYRCNPVD
;
A
#
# COMPACT_ATOMS: atom_id res chain seq x y z
N MET A 1 22.48 -44.00 35.40
CA MET A 1 22.68 -42.59 35.00
C MET A 1 23.23 -42.55 33.57
N ARG A 2 22.37 -42.31 32.58
CA ARG A 2 22.75 -42.02 31.19
C ARG A 2 21.72 -41.02 30.66
N ILE A 3 22.12 -39.76 30.61
CA ILE A 3 21.30 -38.66 30.11
C ILE A 3 21.46 -38.67 28.59
N HIS A 4 20.41 -39.02 27.87
CA HIS A 4 20.37 -38.80 26.42
C HIS A 4 20.22 -37.30 26.19
N ALA A 5 21.34 -36.65 25.87
CA ALA A 5 21.38 -35.25 25.49
C ALA A 5 20.66 -35.09 24.14
N GLY A 6 19.40 -34.63 24.21
CA GLY A 6 18.62 -34.22 23.06
C GLY A 6 19.30 -33.05 22.36
N LEU A 7 19.69 -33.25 21.11
CA LEU A 7 20.19 -32.20 20.24
C LEU A 7 18.97 -31.39 19.74
N ILE A 8 18.57 -30.38 20.50
CA ILE A 8 17.63 -29.36 20.02
C ILE A 8 18.43 -28.47 19.05
N ALA A 9 18.28 -28.71 17.76
CA ALA A 9 18.75 -27.81 16.74
C ALA A 9 17.93 -26.51 16.80
N LEU A 10 18.46 -25.48 17.47
CA LEU A 10 17.98 -24.12 17.29
C LEU A 10 18.29 -23.70 15.84
N ILE A 11 17.28 -23.80 14.98
CA ILE A 11 17.29 -23.14 13.68
C ILE A 11 17.20 -21.64 13.98
N PHE A 12 18.35 -20.96 13.98
CA PHE A 12 18.39 -19.51 13.86
C PHE A 12 17.79 -19.17 12.49
N LEU A 13 16.51 -18.81 12.48
CA LEU A 13 15.86 -18.18 11.35
C LEU A 13 16.54 -16.82 11.19
N GLN A 14 17.59 -16.77 10.38
CA GLN A 14 18.28 -15.54 10.05
C GLN A 14 17.28 -14.73 9.22
N ALA A 15 16.68 -13.72 9.86
CA ALA A 15 15.88 -12.74 9.16
C ALA A 15 16.80 -12.03 8.18
N LEU A 16 16.75 -12.46 6.92
CA LEU A 16 17.26 -11.64 5.83
C LEU A 16 16.52 -10.29 5.94
N PRO A 17 17.22 -9.16 6.05
CA PRO A 17 16.56 -7.88 5.89
C PRO A 17 16.00 -7.87 4.46
N ALA A 18 14.70 -8.14 4.32
CA ALA A 18 14.01 -7.86 3.08
C ALA A 18 14.25 -6.37 2.79
N SER A 19 14.69 -6.06 1.57
CA SER A 19 15.18 -4.76 1.13
C SER A 19 14.08 -3.69 1.15
N ALA A 20 13.76 -3.20 2.36
CA ALA A 20 12.85 -2.07 2.55
C ALA A 20 13.34 -0.82 1.79
N GLY A 21 14.66 -0.70 1.53
CA GLY A 21 15.22 0.34 0.67
C GLY A 21 14.69 0.27 -0.76
N ASP A 22 14.71 -0.90 -1.39
CA ASP A 22 14.31 -1.06 -2.80
C ASP A 22 12.82 -0.72 -2.99
N TYR A 23 11.95 -1.11 -2.05
CA TYR A 23 10.51 -0.83 -2.14
C TYR A 23 10.19 0.66 -2.01
N GLU A 24 10.76 1.34 -1.01
CA GLU A 24 10.50 2.78 -0.79
C GLU A 24 11.08 3.62 -1.94
N ASP A 25 12.23 3.23 -2.48
CA ASP A 25 12.83 3.87 -3.65
C ASP A 25 11.97 3.68 -4.91
N ASP A 26 11.49 2.46 -5.17
CA ASP A 26 10.62 2.15 -6.30
C ASP A 26 9.26 2.89 -6.18
N LEU A 27 8.68 2.92 -4.98
CA LEU A 27 7.44 3.65 -4.72
C LEU A 27 7.64 5.16 -4.90
N GLY A 28 8.76 5.70 -4.42
CA GLY A 28 9.14 7.10 -4.62
C GLY A 28 9.25 7.46 -6.09
N ALA A 29 9.90 6.61 -6.90
CA ALA A 29 10.01 6.79 -8.34
C ALA A 29 8.65 6.74 -9.05
N LEU A 30 7.75 5.83 -8.64
CA LEU A 30 6.38 5.77 -9.16
C LEU A 30 5.58 7.04 -8.82
N ILE A 31 5.66 7.50 -7.57
CA ILE A 31 4.97 8.73 -7.13
C ILE A 31 5.46 9.91 -7.96
N GLU A 32 6.77 10.03 -8.17
CA GLU A 32 7.33 11.11 -8.99
C GLU A 32 6.89 11.03 -10.45
N PHE A 33 6.87 9.83 -11.02
CA PHE A 33 6.37 9.61 -12.38
C PHE A 33 4.91 10.03 -12.51
N VAL A 34 4.05 9.63 -11.58
CA VAL A 34 2.62 9.97 -11.60
C VAL A 34 2.39 11.46 -11.41
N ARG A 35 3.14 12.10 -10.52
CA ARG A 35 3.07 13.55 -10.31
C ARG A 35 3.44 14.35 -11.54
N THR A 36 4.44 13.90 -12.29
CA THR A 36 4.98 14.65 -13.44
C THR A 36 4.34 14.29 -14.77
N ASN A 37 3.50 13.25 -14.82
CA ASN A 37 2.89 12.76 -16.04
C ASN A 37 1.54 13.45 -16.32
N PRO A 38 1.37 14.14 -17.47
CA PRO A 38 0.10 14.80 -17.82
C PRO A 38 -1.09 13.85 -17.95
N LEU A 39 -0.87 12.55 -18.18
CA LEU A 39 -1.96 11.56 -18.29
C LEU A 39 -2.63 11.27 -16.95
N THR A 40 -1.96 11.60 -15.84
CA THR A 40 -2.45 11.38 -14.48
C THR A 40 -2.81 12.69 -13.79
N ASP A 41 -2.82 13.81 -14.54
CA ASP A 41 -3.30 15.10 -14.05
C ASP A 41 -4.77 15.01 -13.64
N GLY A 42 -5.10 15.54 -12.46
CA GLY A 42 -6.41 15.37 -11.83
C GLY A 42 -6.70 13.97 -11.25
N GLY A 43 -5.76 13.03 -11.36
CA GLY A 43 -5.86 11.70 -10.80
C GLY A 43 -5.94 11.69 -9.26
N CYS A 44 -6.26 10.53 -8.69
CA CYS A 44 -6.45 10.36 -7.26
C CYS A 44 -5.85 9.05 -6.76
N TRP A 45 -5.05 9.12 -5.71
CA TRP A 45 -4.58 7.96 -4.95
C TRP A 45 -5.68 7.46 -4.02
N LEU A 46 -6.10 6.21 -4.22
CA LEU A 46 -6.80 5.47 -3.19
C LEU A 46 -5.78 4.98 -2.17
N GLU A 47 -5.93 5.39 -0.93
CA GLU A 47 -5.05 5.01 0.18
C GLU A 47 -5.82 4.21 1.23
N MET A 48 -5.13 3.26 1.86
CA MET A 48 -5.67 2.44 2.94
C MET A 48 -4.78 2.56 4.18
N GLN A 49 -5.40 2.69 5.35
CA GLN A 49 -4.66 2.68 6.60
C GLN A 49 -4.20 1.26 6.96
N ASN A 50 -2.90 1.08 7.14
CA ASN A 50 -2.30 -0.18 7.58
C ASN A 50 -2.50 -0.40 9.10
N VAL A 51 -2.05 -1.55 9.60
CA VAL A 51 -2.21 -1.93 11.02
C VAL A 51 -1.39 -1.06 11.99
N PHE A 52 -0.40 -0.33 11.48
CA PHE A 52 0.43 0.63 12.22
C PHE A 52 -0.12 2.05 12.17
N GLY A 53 -1.25 2.28 11.48
CA GLY A 53 -1.87 3.59 11.36
C GLY A 53 -1.33 4.45 10.21
N HIS A 54 -0.39 3.96 9.40
CA HIS A 54 0.11 4.69 8.23
C HIS A 54 -0.82 4.51 7.04
N TRP A 55 -0.90 5.53 6.18
CA TRP A 55 -1.67 5.49 4.95
C TRP A 55 -0.79 5.01 3.80
N GLU A 56 -1.15 3.87 3.22
CA GLU A 56 -0.43 3.26 2.11
C GLU A 56 -1.17 3.51 0.79
N LYS A 57 -0.42 3.79 -0.28
CA LYS A 57 -0.99 3.90 -1.64
C LYS A 57 -1.42 2.52 -2.13
N LEU A 58 -2.71 2.36 -2.36
CA LEU A 58 -3.31 1.09 -2.78
C LEU A 58 -3.54 1.04 -4.30
N ALA A 59 -4.07 2.13 -4.87
CA ALA A 59 -4.33 2.23 -6.30
C ALA A 59 -4.28 3.68 -6.77
N LEU A 60 -3.88 3.88 -8.02
CA LEU A 60 -4.04 5.14 -8.74
C LEU A 60 -5.32 5.10 -9.57
N ILE A 61 -6.21 6.06 -9.36
CA ILE A 61 -7.45 6.24 -10.11
C ILE A 61 -7.25 7.45 -11.03
N PHE A 62 -7.27 7.22 -12.35
CA PHE A 62 -7.09 8.28 -13.34
C PHE A 62 -7.81 7.93 -14.65
N GLY A 63 -8.16 8.94 -15.43
CA GLY A 63 -8.79 8.78 -16.75
C GLY A 63 -10.30 8.48 -16.73
N PHE A 64 -10.96 8.65 -15.58
CA PHE A 64 -12.41 8.61 -15.48
C PHE A 64 -13.02 9.90 -16.05
N ALA A 65 -14.02 9.73 -16.91
CA ALA A 65 -14.87 10.82 -17.36
C ALA A 65 -15.76 11.34 -16.23
N ASP A 66 -16.57 12.37 -16.51
CA ASP A 66 -17.50 12.99 -15.57
C ASP A 66 -18.24 11.95 -14.68
N PRO A 67 -18.20 12.08 -13.34
CA PRO A 67 -17.80 13.26 -12.58
C PRO A 67 -16.29 13.41 -12.29
N GLY A 68 -15.44 12.55 -12.87
CA GLY A 68 -13.98 12.63 -12.78
C GLY A 68 -13.35 11.68 -11.75
N ASP A 69 -12.04 11.65 -11.73
CA ASP A 69 -11.21 10.69 -10.98
C ASP A 69 -11.43 10.74 -9.47
N ALA A 70 -11.62 11.92 -8.89
CA ALA A 70 -11.91 12.07 -7.47
C ALA A 70 -13.24 11.39 -7.07
N ALA A 71 -14.26 11.51 -7.91
CA ALA A 71 -15.56 10.89 -7.66
C ALA A 71 -15.50 9.37 -7.85
N ALA A 72 -14.79 8.90 -8.88
CA ALA A 72 -14.52 7.47 -9.07
C ALA A 72 -13.75 6.88 -7.88
N CYS A 73 -12.73 7.57 -7.38
CA CYS A 73 -12.00 7.15 -6.19
C CYS A 73 -12.93 7.06 -4.97
N ALA A 74 -13.76 8.07 -4.74
CA ALA A 74 -14.69 8.09 -3.60
C ALA A 74 -15.69 6.92 -3.65
N GLU A 75 -16.20 6.59 -4.85
CA GLU A 75 -17.08 5.44 -5.04
C GLU A 75 -16.36 4.11 -4.71
N ILE A 76 -15.14 3.93 -5.21
CA ILE A 76 -14.35 2.71 -4.94
C ILE A 76 -14.04 2.60 -3.44
N ALA A 77 -13.66 3.71 -2.80
CA ALA A 77 -13.40 3.75 -1.35
C ALA A 77 -14.65 3.38 -0.54
N SER A 78 -15.83 3.86 -0.94
CA SER A 78 -17.11 3.51 -0.29
C SER A 78 -17.39 2.01 -0.39
N ARG A 79 -17.30 1.43 -1.59
CA ARG A 79 -17.53 -0.01 -1.82
C ARG A 79 -16.51 -0.89 -1.08
N ALA A 80 -15.25 -0.46 -1.01
CA ALA A 80 -14.22 -1.15 -0.25
C ALA A 80 -14.52 -1.11 1.26
N ALA A 81 -14.96 0.04 1.78
CA ALA A 81 -15.35 0.19 3.18
C ALA A 81 -16.59 -0.64 3.54
N GLU A 82 -17.56 -0.78 2.64
CA GLU A 82 -18.72 -1.66 2.82
C GLU A 82 -18.30 -3.13 2.91
N THR A 83 -17.34 -3.55 2.07
CA THR A 83 -16.85 -4.93 2.03
C THR A 83 -15.98 -5.28 3.25
N ASN A 84 -15.23 -4.31 3.78
CA ASN A 84 -14.40 -4.50 4.96
C ASN A 84 -14.44 -3.27 5.90
N PRO A 85 -15.46 -3.18 6.78
CA PRO A 85 -15.66 -2.01 7.64
C PRO A 85 -14.57 -1.75 8.67
N ALA A 86 -13.72 -2.75 8.95
CA ALA A 86 -12.58 -2.61 9.85
C ALA A 86 -11.42 -1.84 9.21
N ARG A 87 -11.38 -1.73 7.87
CA ARG A 87 -10.37 -0.98 7.14
C ARG A 87 -10.80 0.47 6.96
N ARG A 88 -9.81 1.36 6.87
CA ARG A 88 -10.02 2.79 6.60
C ARG A 88 -9.44 3.09 5.23
N TYR A 89 -10.22 3.75 4.40
CA TYR A 89 -9.85 4.17 3.06
C TYR A 89 -9.99 5.69 2.96
N ARG A 90 -9.14 6.33 2.14
CA ARG A 90 -9.28 7.73 1.77
C ARG A 90 -8.83 7.94 0.32
N CYS A 91 -9.28 9.03 -0.27
CA CYS A 91 -8.85 9.49 -1.58
C CYS A 91 -7.98 10.72 -1.39
N ASN A 92 -6.77 10.70 -1.94
CA ASN A 92 -5.84 11.82 -1.93
C ASN A 92 -5.53 12.22 -3.38
N PRO A 93 -5.75 13.46 -3.81
CA PRO A 93 -5.35 13.92 -5.14
C PRO A 93 -3.88 13.61 -5.44
N VAL A 94 -3.56 13.47 -6.73
CA VAL A 94 -2.17 13.50 -7.19
C VAL A 94 -1.69 14.95 -7.08
N ASP A 95 -0.65 15.17 -6.27
CA ASP A 95 0.01 16.46 -6.04
C ASP A 95 1.43 16.45 -6.60
#